data_AF-A0A418WUY8-F1
#
_entry.id   AF-A0A418WUY8-F1
#
_cell.length_a   1.000
_cell.length_b   1.000
_cell.length_c   1.000
_cell.angle_alpha   90.00
_cell.angle_beta   90.00
_cell.angle_gamma   90.00
#
_symmetry.space_group_name_H-M   'P 1'
#
loop_
_entity.id
_entity.type
_entity.pdbx_description
1 polymer ?
#
loop_
_entity_poly.entity_id
_entity_poly.type
_entity_poly.pdbx_seq_one_letter_code
_entity_poly.pdbx_strand_id
1 'polypeptide(L)' 'NDLSTPVPEWGFPGLKEGDQWCLCALRWAEAADAGVAPPVVLESTNQSALDIIPLDVLEQFDYRRNMP' A
#
# COMPACT_ATOMS: atom_id res chain seq x y z
N ASN A 1 -7.91 -4.17 -9.64
CA ASN A 1 -6.53 -4.09 -9.13
C ASN A 1 -6.17 -5.47 -8.60
N ASP A 2 -6.12 -6.46 -9.51
CA ASP A 2 -5.74 -7.82 -9.14
C ASP A 2 -4.22 -7.87 -9.02
N LEU A 3 -3.74 -8.08 -7.80
CA LEU A 3 -2.31 -8.19 -7.49
C LEU A 3 -1.94 -9.59 -7.02
N SER A 4 -2.86 -10.55 -6.98
CA SER A 4 -2.59 -11.90 -6.48
C SER A 4 -2.45 -12.92 -7.59
N THR A 5 -3.12 -12.71 -8.74
CA THR A 5 -2.98 -13.61 -9.89
C THR A 5 -1.58 -13.44 -10.53
N PRO A 6 -0.77 -14.52 -10.64
CA PRO A 6 0.49 -14.48 -11.36
C PRO A 6 0.28 -14.19 -12.84
N VAL A 7 1.17 -13.39 -13.43
CA VAL A 7 1.23 -13.12 -14.88
C VAL A 7 2.66 -13.42 -15.36
N PRO A 8 2.97 -14.70 -15.68
CA PRO A 8 4.31 -15.14 -16.04
C PRO A 8 4.91 -14.41 -17.24
N GLU A 9 4.07 -14.01 -18.20
CA GLU A 9 4.48 -13.29 -19.41
C GLU A 9 5.10 -11.91 -19.09
N TRP A 10 4.77 -11.34 -17.94
CA TRP A 10 5.31 -10.06 -17.45
C TRP A 10 6.32 -10.25 -16.32
N GLY A 11 6.63 -11.50 -15.95
CA GLY A 11 7.48 -11.81 -14.81
C GLY A 11 6.84 -11.40 -13.47
N PHE A 12 5.51 -11.23 -13.41
CA PHE A 12 4.81 -10.88 -12.19
C PHE A 12 4.36 -12.15 -11.45
N PRO A 13 4.91 -12.48 -10.28
CA PRO A 13 4.60 -13.74 -9.59
C PRO A 13 3.25 -13.74 -8.86
N GLY A 14 2.58 -12.59 -8.76
CA GLY A 14 1.47 -12.38 -7.82
C GLY A 14 1.99 -12.14 -6.39
N LEU A 15 1.33 -11.24 -5.67
CA LEU A 15 1.65 -10.89 -4.29
C LEU A 15 1.02 -11.85 -3.31
N LYS A 16 1.70 -12.02 -2.17
CA LYS A 16 1.22 -12.73 -0.99
C LYS A 16 1.09 -11.75 0.18
N GLU A 17 0.37 -12.17 1.21
CA GLU A 17 0.31 -11.42 2.45
C GLU A 17 1.71 -11.22 3.02
N GLY A 18 2.02 -9.98 3.42
CA GLY A 18 3.32 -9.57 3.93
C GLY A 18 4.30 -9.06 2.87
N ASP A 19 4.03 -9.26 1.58
CA ASP A 19 4.85 -8.66 0.53
C ASP A 19 4.74 -7.13 0.54
N GLN A 20 5.89 -6.46 0.41
CA GLN A 20 5.94 -5.01 0.26
C GLN A 20 5.83 -4.65 -1.22
N TRP A 21 4.85 -3.83 -1.57
CA TRP A 21 4.59 -3.45 -2.94
C TRP A 21 4.18 -1.99 -3.06
N CYS A 22 4.76 -1.28 -4.03
CA CYS A 22 4.35 0.10 -4.31
C CYS A 22 2.94 0.11 -4.92
N LEU A 23 2.01 0.75 -4.23
CA LEU A 23 0.62 0.91 -4.70
C LEU A 23 0.42 2.27 -5.34
N CYS A 24 -0.54 2.34 -6.27
CA CYS A 24 -1.06 3.62 -6.71
C CYS A 24 -1.74 4.31 -5.53
N ALA A 25 -1.39 5.57 -5.23
CA ALA A 25 -1.93 6.31 -4.10
C ALA A 25 -3.47 6.33 -4.08
N LEU A 26 -4.11 6.53 -5.24
CA LEU A 26 -5.58 6.46 -5.35
C LEU A 26 -6.16 5.10 -4.94
N ARG A 27 -5.48 3.98 -5.27
CA ARG A 27 -5.95 2.63 -4.88
C ARG A 27 -5.78 2.37 -3.40
N TRP A 28 -4.73 2.92 -2.79
CA TRP A 28 -4.57 2.86 -1.35
C TRP A 28 -5.63 3.72 -0.63
N ALA A 29 -5.91 4.92 -1.15
CA ALA A 29 -6.94 5.81 -0.60
C ALA A 29 -8.35 5.19 -0.64
N GLU A 30 -8.73 4.57 -1.76
CA GLU A 30 -9.99 3.81 -1.88
C GLU A 30 -10.09 2.71 -0.80
N ALA A 31 -8.98 2.02 -0.50
CA ALA A 31 -8.95 0.99 0.54
C ALA A 31 -9.05 1.59 1.94
N ALA A 32 -8.46 2.77 2.17
CA ALA A 32 -8.53 3.49 3.44
C ALA A 32 -9.96 3.94 3.72
N ASP A 33 -10.64 4.52 2.73
CA ASP A 33 -12.06 4.90 2.81
C ASP A 33 -12.97 3.70 3.08
N ALA A 34 -12.62 2.53 2.54
CA ALA A 34 -13.30 1.27 2.79
C ALA A 34 -12.93 0.60 4.13
N GLY A 35 -12.01 1.17 4.92
CA GLY A 35 -11.58 0.64 6.22
C GLY A 35 -10.70 -0.63 6.13
N VAL A 36 -10.11 -0.90 4.97
CA VAL A 36 -9.31 -2.10 4.68
C VAL A 36 -7.94 -1.77 4.07
N ALA A 37 -7.45 -0.54 4.26
CA ALA A 37 -6.11 -0.16 3.78
C ALA A 37 -5.02 -1.02 4.45
N PRO A 38 -4.03 -1.50 3.66
CA PRO A 38 -2.88 -2.20 4.23
C PRO A 38 -1.94 -1.22 4.96
N PRO A 39 -1.10 -1.73 5.88
CA PRO A 39 -0.07 -0.93 6.53
C PRO A 39 0.88 -0.25 5.53
N VAL A 40 1.42 0.89 5.92
CA VAL A 40 2.30 1.74 5.09
C VAL A 40 3.72 1.72 5.66
N VAL A 41 4.70 1.56 4.78
CA VAL A 41 6.12 1.81 5.09
C VAL A 41 6.44 3.25 4.69
N LEU A 42 6.40 4.17 5.66
CA LEU A 42 6.52 5.61 5.40
C LEU A 42 7.85 5.97 4.73
N GLU A 43 8.95 5.35 5.17
CA GLU A 43 10.29 5.56 4.62
C GLU A 43 10.44 5.11 3.16
N SER A 44 9.55 4.22 2.70
CA SER A 44 9.51 3.69 1.33
C SER A 44 8.38 4.30 0.49
N THR A 45 7.69 5.33 0.99
CA THR A 45 6.58 5.99 0.30
C THR A 45 7.06 7.30 -0.32
N ASN A 46 6.79 7.50 -1.61
CA ASN A 46 7.18 8.73 -2.29
C ASN A 46 6.39 9.94 -1.74
N GLN A 47 7.05 11.08 -1.57
CA GLN A 47 6.43 12.32 -1.08
C GLN A 47 5.24 12.78 -1.95
N SER A 48 5.20 12.45 -3.25
CA SER A 48 4.07 12.78 -4.13
C SER A 48 2.75 12.09 -3.74
N ALA A 49 2.79 11.05 -2.89
CA ALA A 49 1.58 10.49 -2.31
C ALA A 49 0.78 11.54 -1.49
N LEU A 50 1.47 12.55 -0.94
CA LEU A 50 0.87 13.63 -0.16
C LEU A 50 -0.02 14.57 -0.99
N ASP A 51 0.08 14.55 -2.32
CA ASP A 51 -0.82 15.28 -3.20
C ASP A 51 -2.24 14.67 -3.21
N ILE A 52 -2.38 13.43 -2.74
CA ILE A 52 -3.63 12.65 -2.75
C ILE A 52 -4.06 12.28 -1.32
N ILE A 53 -3.11 11.89 -0.47
CA ILE A 53 -3.38 11.37 0.88
C ILE A 53 -2.61 12.22 1.91
N PRO A 54 -3.30 12.88 2.86
CA PRO A 54 -2.65 13.61 3.93
C PRO A 54 -1.67 12.76 4.76
N LEU A 55 -0.57 13.37 5.25
CA LEU A 55 0.47 12.66 6.00
C LEU A 55 -0.08 12.01 7.29
N ASP A 56 -0.95 12.72 8.01
CA ASP A 56 -1.58 12.25 9.25
C ASP A 56 -2.47 11.02 9.02
N VAL A 57 -3.03 10.86 7.81
CA VAL A 57 -3.72 9.63 7.42
C VAL A 57 -2.71 8.51 7.22
N LEU A 58 -1.61 8.73 6.49
CA LEU A 58 -0.57 7.70 6.29
C LEU A 58 0.07 7.25 7.62
N GLU A 59 0.30 8.16 8.56
CA GLU A 59 0.86 7.87 9.90
C GLU A 59 -0.06 6.99 10.77
N GLN A 60 -1.38 7.00 10.53
CA GLN A 60 -2.31 6.07 11.20
C GLN A 60 -2.08 4.61 10.80
N PHE A 61 -1.53 4.40 9.61
CA PHE A 61 -1.28 3.07 9.04
C PHE A 61 0.21 2.68 9.06
N ASP A 62 1.09 3.45 9.74
CA ASP A 62 2.51 3.11 9.84
C ASP A 62 2.69 1.68 10.34
N TYR A 63 3.34 0.83 9.53
CA TYR A 63 3.54 -0.58 9.81
C TYR A 63 4.22 -0.84 11.15
N ARG A 64 5.04 0.10 11.64
CA ARG A 64 5.72 -0.02 12.95
C ARG A 64 4.77 0.05 14.13
N ARG A 65 3.60 0.69 13.98
CA ARG A 65 2.59 0.77 15.04
C ARG A 65 1.91 -0.58 15.29
N ASN A 66 1.98 -1.48 14.31
CA ASN A 66 1.40 -2.82 14.36
C ASN A 66 2.46 -3.92 14.56
N MET A 67 3.71 -3.55 14.88
CA MET A 67 4.75 -4.51 15.26
C MET A 67 4.56 -4.89 16.75
N PRO A 68 4.63 -6.20 17.09
CA PRO A 68 4.63 -6.65 18.48
C PRO A 68 5.88 -6.22 19.26
#